data_AF-H7GE65-F1
#
_entry.id   AF-H7GE65-F1
#
_cell.length_a   1.000
_cell.length_b   1.000
_cell.length_c   1.000
_cell.angle_alpha   90.00
_cell.angle_beta   90.00
_cell.angle_gamma   90.00
#
_symmetry.space_group_name_H-M   'P 1'
#
loop_
_entity.id
_entity.type
_entity.pdbx_description
1 polymer ?
#
loop_
_entity_poly.entity_id
_entity_poly.type
_entity_poly.pdbx_seq_one_letter_code
_entity_poly.pdbx_strand_id
1 'polypeptide(L)' 'MREKKLLTFNEVAPILAEHLGLGRDGVRRFMRKYGVRVGRKLYLHSSILEGLLERGRLPREEA' A
#
# COMPACT_ATOMS: atom_id res chain seq x y z
N MET A 1 0.51 -18.54 9.30
CA MET A 1 1.06 -17.59 8.31
C MET A 1 -0.12 -16.84 7.70
N ARG A 2 -0.24 -15.51 7.88
CA ARG A 2 -1.22 -14.74 7.08
C ARG A 2 -0.76 -14.78 5.62
N GLU A 3 -1.64 -15.21 4.72
CA GLU A 3 -1.33 -15.21 3.29
C GLU A 3 -1.07 -13.78 2.83
N LYS A 4 0.08 -13.62 2.17
CA LYS A 4 0.53 -12.38 1.58
C LYS A 4 -0.28 -12.11 0.31
N LYS A 5 -1.27 -11.21 0.39
CA LYS A 5 -2.20 -10.90 -0.72
C LYS A 5 -1.75 -9.65 -1.47
N LEU A 6 -1.92 -9.66 -2.80
CA LEU A 6 -1.83 -8.46 -3.63
C LEU A 6 -3.17 -7.72 -3.62
N LEU A 7 -3.15 -6.48 -3.17
CA LEU A 7 -4.31 -5.59 -3.02
C LEU A 7 -4.38 -4.62 -4.20
N THR A 8 -5.58 -4.43 -4.74
CA THR A 8 -5.86 -3.46 -5.80
C THR A 8 -5.99 -2.04 -5.26
N PHE A 9 -6.00 -1.05 -6.16
CA PHE A 9 -6.23 0.34 -5.79
C PHE A 9 -7.52 0.53 -4.98
N ASN A 10 -8.61 -0.16 -5.36
CA ASN A 10 -9.90 -0.03 -4.69
C ASN A 10 -9.88 -0.64 -3.27
N GLU A 11 -9.07 -1.67 -3.04
CA GLU A 11 -8.89 -2.25 -1.70
C GLU A 11 -8.01 -1.35 -0.81
N VAL A 12 -6.99 -0.71 -1.39
CA VAL A 12 -6.01 0.10 -0.66
C VAL A 12 -6.53 1.52 -0.36
N ALA A 13 -7.25 2.12 -1.30
CA ALA A 13 -7.68 3.51 -1.22
C ALA A 13 -8.47 3.88 0.05
N PRO A 14 -9.52 3.14 0.47
CA PRO A 14 -10.25 3.49 1.68
C PRO A 14 -9.37 3.41 2.93
N ILE A 15 -8.49 2.41 3.01
CA ILE A 15 -7.61 2.20 4.17
C ILE A 15 -6.62 3.37 4.30
N LEU A 16 -5.95 3.76 3.20
CA LEU A 16 -5.01 4.87 3.23
C LEU A 16 -5.69 6.24 3.39
N ALA A 17 -6.92 6.39 2.90
CA ALA A 17 -7.70 7.59 3.13
C ALA A 17 -8.07 7.75 4.61
N GLU A 18 -8.51 6.66 5.25
CA GLU A 18 -8.89 6.66 6.67
C GLU A 18 -7.69 6.85 7.59
N HIS A 19 -6.61 6.09 7.38
CA HIS A 19 -5.47 6.08 8.31
C HIS A 19 -4.45 7.21 8.07
N LEU A 20 -4.29 7.68 6.83
CA LEU A 20 -3.29 8.69 6.48
C LEU A 20 -3.90 9.98 5.92
N GLY A 21 -5.23 10.09 5.80
CA GLY A 21 -5.88 11.24 5.19
C GLY A 21 -5.54 11.41 3.70
N LEU A 22 -5.07 10.35 3.02
CA LEU A 22 -4.63 10.45 1.63
C LEU A 22 -5.83 10.51 0.68
N GLY A 23 -5.90 11.57 -0.12
CA GLY A 23 -6.77 11.62 -1.30
C GLY A 23 -6.31 10.64 -2.39
N ARG A 24 -7.15 10.47 -3.42
CA ARG A 24 -6.88 9.53 -4.54
C ARG A 24 -5.49 9.66 -5.16
N ASP A 25 -5.00 10.88 -5.34
CA ASP A 25 -3.65 11.10 -5.90
C ASP A 25 -2.54 10.70 -4.94
N GLY A 26 -2.75 10.92 -3.64
CA GLY A 26 -1.87 10.41 -2.59
C GLY A 26 -1.76 8.89 -2.62
N VAL A 27 -2.90 8.20 -2.73
CA VAL A 27 -2.96 6.73 -2.86
C VAL A 27 -2.26 6.28 -4.14
N ARG A 28 -2.45 6.96 -5.28
CA ARG A 28 -1.75 6.63 -6.53
C ARG A 28 -0.24 6.77 -6.39
N ARG A 29 0.25 7.86 -5.77
CA ARG A 29 1.68 8.05 -5.50
C ARG A 29 2.22 6.97 -4.58
N PHE A 30 1.48 6.63 -3.52
CA PHE A 30 1.83 5.58 -2.59
C PHE A 30 1.98 4.23 -3.29
N MET A 31 0.96 3.82 -4.05
CA MET A 31 1.00 2.55 -4.79
C MET A 31 2.07 2.54 -5.88
N ARG A 32 2.40 3.68 -6.50
CA ARG A 32 3.53 3.74 -7.44
C ARG A 32 4.87 3.56 -6.75
N LYS A 33 5.00 4.07 -5.52
CA LYS A 33 6.25 3.98 -4.75
C LYS A 33 6.47 2.60 -4.14
N TYR A 34 5.42 1.99 -3.58
CA TYR A 34 5.54 0.75 -2.80
C TYR A 34 4.80 -0.45 -3.39
N GLY A 35 4.05 -0.24 -4.47
CA GLY A 35 3.33 -1.30 -5.15
C GLY A 35 4.20 -2.07 -6.15
N VAL A 36 3.68 -3.21 -6.57
CA VAL A 36 4.26 -4.09 -7.58
C VAL A 36 3.40 -4.10 -8.82
N ARG A 37 4.03 -4.02 -9.98
CA ARG A 37 3.34 -4.05 -11.27
C ARG A 37 3.24 -5.48 -11.78
N VAL A 38 2.03 -5.94 -12.04
CA VAL A 38 1.74 -7.26 -12.62
C VAL A 38 1.00 -7.04 -13.94
N GLY A 39 1.74 -7.22 -15.04
CA GLY A 39 1.28 -6.85 -16.38
C GLY A 39 0.93 -5.36 -16.48
N ARG A 40 -0.35 -5.06 -16.76
CA ARG A 40 -0.86 -3.68 -16.89
C ARG A 40 -1.42 -3.11 -15.58
N LYS A 41 -1.52 -3.91 -14.53
CA LYS A 41 -2.14 -3.52 -13.25
C LYS A 41 -1.08 -3.28 -12.18
N LEU A 42 -1.41 -2.39 -11.24
CA LEU A 42 -0.57 -2.03 -10.10
C LEU A 42 -1.26 -2.53 -8.82
N TYR A 43 -0.51 -3.26 -8.01
CA TYR A 43 -0.98 -3.86 -6.77
C TYR A 43 -0.12 -3.40 -5.61
N LEU A 44 -0.65 -3.43 -4.39
CA LEU A 44 0.11 -3.25 -3.17
C LEU A 44 0.16 -4.56 -2.42
N HIS A 45 1.34 -4.95 -1.97
CA HIS A 45 1.47 -6.13 -1.15
C HIS A 45 0.90 -5.85 0.26
N SER A 46 0.05 -6.75 0.79
CA SER A 46 -0.64 -6.53 2.08
C SER A 46 0.31 -6.22 3.23
N SER A 47 1.50 -6.83 3.24
CA SER A 47 2.53 -6.58 4.27
C SER A 47 3.03 -5.13 4.33
N ILE A 48 2.98 -4.38 3.23
CA ILE A 48 3.35 -2.95 3.23
C ILE A 48 2.30 -2.15 4.01
N LEU A 49 1.03 -2.50 3.81
CA LEU A 49 -0.11 -1.90 4.49
C LEU A 49 -0.08 -2.27 5.98
N GLU A 50 0.12 -3.55 6.30
CA GLU A 50 0.27 -4.02 7.69
C GLU A 50 1.44 -3.30 8.39
N GLY A 51 2.62 -3.23 7.77
CA GLY A 51 3.77 -2.54 8.34
C GLY A 51 3.53 -1.05 8.58
N LEU A 52 2.83 -0.38 7.65
CA LEU A 52 2.42 1.02 7.80
C LEU A 52 1.45 1.20 8.98
N LEU A 53 0.43 0.35 9.09
CA LEU A 53 -0.62 0.45 10.10
C LEU A 53 -0.13 0.07 11.51
N GLU A 54 0.73 -0.94 11.62
CA GLU A 54 1.23 -1.41 12.92
C GLU A 54 2.31 -0.50 13.51
N ARG A 55 3.16 0.10 12.68
CA ARG A 55 4.34 0.84 13.15
C ARG A 55 4.25 2.35 12.97
N GLY A 56 3.21 2.85 12.29
CA GLY A 56 3.10 4.26 11.89
C GLY A 56 4.26 4.72 10.99
N ARG A 57 5.07 3.79 10.49
CA ARG A 57 6.27 4.02 9.69
C ARG A 57 6.27 3.00 8.56
N LEU A 58 6.38 3.48 7.33
CA LEU A 58 6.63 2.63 6.18
C LEU A 58 7.93 1.85 6.41
N PRO A 59 8.03 0.59 5.97
CA PRO A 59 9.31 -0.12 6.00
C PRO A 59 10.30 0.77 5.27
N ARG A 60 11.19 1.41 6.03
CA ARG A 60 12.23 2.24 5.46
C ARG A 60 13.08 1.31 4.60
N GLU A 61 13.42 1.83 3.42
CA GLU A 61 14.56 1.39 2.63
C GLU A 61 15.70 1.04 3.59
N GLU A 62 15.88 -0.26 3.86
CA GLU A 62 17.18 -0.76 4.32
C GLU A 62 18.07 -0.68 3.07
N ALA A 63 18.74 0.47 2.96
CA ALA A 63 19.91 0.66 2.13
C ALA A 63 21.14 0.12 2.86
#